data_AF-A0A5Q0C9Y8-F1
#
_entry.id   AF-A0A5Q0C9Y8-F1
#
_cell.length_a   1.000
_cell.length_b   1.000
_cell.length_c   1.000
_cell.angle_alpha   90.00
_cell.angle_beta   90.00
_cell.angle_gamma   90.00
#
_symmetry.space_group_name_H-M   'P 1'
#
loop_
_entity.id
_entity.type
_entity.pdbx_description
1 polymer ?
#
loop_
_entity_poly.entity_id
_entity_poly.type
_entity_poly.pdbx_seq_one_letter_code
_entity_poly.pdbx_strand_id
1 'polypeptide(L)'
;MADKGFSISGELAEEGHRLLQRVYYEDTDFSGLVYHARYLHFLERGRTDYLRCLGVEQRELINADEEGLVFVVHRMEIDFKQPARMDDILTVLTRTEKAGGAKMVLSQEIRRDEVVLIAAKVIIAVINAKGRPRRLPDSLAKQMLIEV
;
A
#
# COMPACT_ATOMS: atom_id res chain seq x y z
N MET A 1 -0.70 -16.99 26.69
CA MET A 1 -1.09 -16.74 25.28
C MET A 1 -1.02 -15.24 25.11
N ALA A 2 -0.03 -14.73 24.38
CA ALA A 2 0.08 -13.29 24.17
C ALA A 2 -1.19 -12.82 23.45
N ASP A 3 -1.83 -11.81 24.00
CA ASP A 3 -2.93 -11.10 23.38
C ASP A 3 -2.52 -10.78 21.94
N LYS A 4 -3.21 -11.35 20.95
CA LYS A 4 -3.05 -10.94 19.55
C LYS A 4 -3.71 -9.58 19.44
N GLY A 5 -3.05 -8.58 20.03
CA GLY A 5 -3.54 -7.21 20.09
C GLY A 5 -3.78 -6.68 18.68
N PHE A 6 -4.80 -5.84 18.57
CA PHE A 6 -5.12 -5.12 17.34
C PHE A 6 -3.87 -4.38 16.82
N SER A 7 -3.48 -4.68 15.58
CA SER A 7 -2.38 -4.01 14.89
C SER A 7 -2.92 -2.85 14.05
N ILE A 8 -2.43 -1.63 14.31
CA ILE A 8 -2.76 -0.46 13.48
C ILE A 8 -2.27 -0.61 12.05
N SER A 9 -1.21 -1.39 11.84
CA SER A 9 -0.65 -1.67 10.52
C SER A 9 -1.47 -2.72 9.78
N GLY A 10 -2.54 -3.26 10.35
CA GLY A 10 -3.28 -4.36 9.77
C GLY A 10 -2.53 -5.69 9.86
N GLU A 11 -2.80 -6.59 8.93
CA GLU A 11 -2.32 -7.97 8.95
C GLU A 11 -1.94 -8.51 7.56
N LEU A 12 -1.09 -9.53 7.53
CA LEU A 12 -0.83 -10.34 6.34
C LEU A 12 -1.84 -11.48 6.29
N ALA A 13 -2.51 -11.64 5.16
CA ALA A 13 -3.46 -12.69 4.84
C ALA A 13 -3.03 -13.41 3.55
N GLU A 14 -3.74 -14.48 3.16
CA GLU A 14 -3.38 -15.30 2.00
C GLU A 14 -3.34 -14.50 0.69
N GLU A 15 -4.28 -13.59 0.50
CA GLU A 15 -4.36 -12.73 -0.69
C GLU A 15 -3.49 -11.45 -0.62
N GLY A 16 -2.71 -11.26 0.46
CA GLY A 16 -1.84 -10.10 0.65
C GLY A 16 -2.07 -9.39 1.98
N HIS A 17 -1.71 -8.11 2.06
CA HIS A 17 -1.91 -7.28 3.25
C HIS A 17 -3.32 -6.67 3.30
N ARG A 18 -3.93 -6.66 4.49
CA ARG A 18 -5.21 -6.02 4.77
C ARG A 18 -5.06 -4.90 5.79
N LEU A 19 -5.56 -3.71 5.46
CA LEU A 19 -5.66 -2.57 6.36
C LEU A 19 -7.09 -2.02 6.42
N LEU A 20 -7.63 -1.84 7.62
CA LEU A 20 -8.93 -1.20 7.82
C LEU A 20 -8.79 0.32 7.90
N GLN A 21 -9.69 1.04 7.23
CA GLN A 21 -9.77 2.50 7.23
C GLN A 21 -11.22 2.95 7.34
N ARG A 22 -11.54 3.81 8.31
CA ARG A 22 -12.84 4.49 8.37
C ARG A 22 -12.79 5.75 7.51
N VAL A 23 -13.86 6.00 6.76
CA VAL A 23 -14.07 7.27 6.07
C VAL A 23 -14.52 8.33 7.08
N TYR A 24 -13.77 9.42 7.16
CA TYR A 24 -14.09 10.57 8.00
C TYR A 24 -14.62 11.74 7.18
N TYR A 25 -15.11 12.77 7.87
CA TYR A 25 -15.69 13.95 7.22
C TYR A 25 -14.71 14.62 6.25
N GLU A 26 -13.42 14.69 6.62
CA GLU A 26 -12.34 15.23 5.78
C GLU A 26 -12.08 14.46 4.48
N ASP A 27 -12.59 13.23 4.38
CA ASP A 27 -12.44 12.42 3.18
C ASP A 27 -13.53 12.71 2.14
N THR A 28 -14.60 13.41 2.54
CA THR A 28 -15.77 13.65 1.70
C THR A 28 -15.76 15.05 1.08
N ASP A 29 -16.47 15.21 -0.04
CA ASP A 29 -16.72 16.51 -0.68
C ASP A 29 -18.21 16.88 -0.70
N PHE A 30 -18.55 17.99 -1.37
CA PHE A 30 -19.92 18.52 -1.42
C PHE A 30 -20.93 17.54 -2.05
N SER A 31 -20.48 16.51 -2.76
CA SER A 31 -21.35 15.47 -3.32
C SER A 31 -21.81 14.46 -2.27
N GLY A 32 -21.28 14.51 -1.03
CA GLY A 32 -21.53 13.53 0.02
C GLY A 32 -20.84 12.17 -0.20
N LEU A 33 -19.88 12.12 -1.13
CA LEU A 33 -19.07 10.94 -1.42
C LEU A 33 -17.61 11.23 -1.06
N VAL A 34 -16.79 10.19 -0.97
CA VAL A 34 -15.34 10.36 -0.82
C VAL A 34 -14.76 11.07 -2.05
N TYR A 35 -14.00 12.15 -1.81
CA TYR A 35 -13.30 12.88 -2.86
C TYR A 35 -12.25 11.96 -3.51
N HIS A 36 -12.25 11.87 -4.84
CA HIS A 36 -11.47 10.88 -5.58
C HIS A 36 -9.96 10.82 -5.20
N ALA A 37 -9.34 11.96 -4.87
CA ALA A 37 -7.93 11.99 -4.49
C ALA A 37 -7.66 11.34 -3.11
N ARG A 38 -8.65 11.24 -2.22
CA ARG A 38 -8.52 10.60 -0.90
C ARG A 38 -8.27 9.11 -1.00
N TYR A 39 -8.74 8.46 -2.06
CA TYR A 39 -8.39 7.07 -2.33
C TYR A 39 -6.89 6.87 -2.52
N LEU A 40 -6.14 7.86 -3.04
CA LEU A 40 -4.68 7.77 -3.11
C LEU A 40 -4.04 7.71 -1.71
N HIS A 41 -4.60 8.42 -0.73
CA HIS A 41 -4.13 8.40 0.65
C HIS A 41 -4.41 7.05 1.29
N PHE A 42 -5.60 6.48 1.10
CA PHE A 42 -5.93 5.15 1.62
C PHE A 42 -5.02 4.08 1.02
N LEU A 43 -4.78 4.12 -0.29
CA LEU A 43 -3.87 3.20 -0.99
C LEU A 43 -2.42 3.37 -0.49
N GLU A 44 -1.97 4.61 -0.22
CA GLU A 44 -0.64 4.85 0.34
C GLU A 44 -0.47 4.26 1.73
N ARG A 45 -1.43 4.50 2.63
CA ARG A 45 -1.43 3.89 3.98
C ARG A 45 -1.31 2.37 3.90
N GLY A 46 -2.07 1.75 2.98
CA GLY A 46 -1.97 0.31 2.70
C GLY A 46 -0.55 -0.14 2.33
N ARG A 47 0.15 0.58 1.45
CA ARG A 47 1.53 0.24 1.06
C ARG A 47 2.53 0.43 2.20
N THR A 48 2.38 1.51 2.96
CA THR A 48 3.28 1.84 4.06
C THR A 48 3.13 0.85 5.21
N ASP A 49 1.91 0.48 5.56
CA ASP A 49 1.65 -0.50 6.61
C ASP A 49 1.93 -1.94 6.17
N TYR A 50 1.78 -2.24 4.88
CA TYR A 50 2.27 -3.50 4.33
C TYR A 50 3.77 -3.70 4.57
N LEU A 51 4.59 -2.67 4.31
CA LEU A 51 6.02 -2.72 4.62
C LEU A 51 6.26 -2.99 6.12
N ARG A 52 5.51 -2.33 7.01
CA ARG A 52 5.63 -2.56 8.46
C ARG A 52 5.31 -4.00 8.85
N CYS A 53 4.26 -4.58 8.27
CA CYS A 53 3.92 -6.00 8.50
C CYS A 53 5.01 -6.96 8.01
N LEU A 54 5.82 -6.57 7.01
CA LEU A 54 6.99 -7.32 6.56
C LEU A 54 8.25 -7.07 7.43
N GLY A 55 8.14 -6.28 8.50
CA GLY A 55 9.26 -5.88 9.36
C GLY A 55 10.11 -4.76 8.78
N VAL A 56 9.56 -3.98 7.84
CA VAL A 56 10.28 -2.92 7.12
C VAL A 56 9.69 -1.56 7.47
N GLU A 57 10.45 -0.75 8.19
CA GLU A 57 10.10 0.65 8.43
C GLU A 57 10.55 1.52 7.26
N GLN A 58 9.59 2.06 6.48
CA GLN A 58 9.88 2.83 5.26
C GLN A 58 10.83 4.01 5.51
N ARG A 59 10.74 4.66 6.69
CA ARG A 59 11.62 5.77 7.05
C ARG A 59 13.10 5.38 7.18
N GLU A 60 13.38 4.11 7.49
CA GLU A 60 14.73 3.60 7.68
C GLU A 60 15.38 3.16 6.35
N LEU A 61 14.58 3.00 5.28
CA LEU A 61 15.07 2.53 3.99
C LEU A 61 16.11 3.48 3.37
N ILE A 62 15.98 4.78 3.62
CA ILE A 62 16.98 5.76 3.17
C ILE A 62 18.37 5.48 3.75
N ASN A 63 18.44 4.81 4.90
CA ASN A 63 19.67 4.44 5.62
C ASN A 63 20.00 2.94 5.50
N ALA A 64 19.34 2.20 4.58
CA ALA A 64 19.53 0.75 4.46
C ALA A 64 20.97 0.35 4.09
N ASP A 65 21.68 1.20 3.34
CA ASP A 65 23.07 1.06 2.93
C ASP A 65 23.64 2.43 2.47
N GLU A 66 24.89 2.45 1.99
CA GLU A 66 25.57 3.68 1.53
C GLU A 66 24.87 4.37 0.35
N GLU A 67 24.10 3.64 -0.47
CA GLU A 67 23.36 4.25 -1.58
C GLU A 67 22.01 4.83 -1.13
N GLY A 68 21.42 4.28 -0.07
CA GLY A 68 20.08 4.56 0.40
C GLY A 68 19.00 3.98 -0.51
N LEU A 69 17.87 3.55 0.04
CA LEU A 69 16.77 2.95 -0.70
C LEU A 69 15.52 3.82 -0.61
N VAL A 70 14.99 4.23 -1.77
CA VAL A 70 13.81 5.08 -1.86
C VAL A 70 12.81 4.49 -2.85
N PHE A 71 11.54 4.49 -2.46
CA PHE A 71 10.42 4.10 -3.29
C PHE A 71 9.68 5.33 -3.80
N VAL A 72 9.47 5.40 -5.11
CA VAL A 72 8.72 6.49 -5.75
C VAL A 72 7.62 5.88 -6.63
N VAL A 73 6.39 6.38 -6.49
CA VAL A 73 5.30 6.01 -7.40
C VAL A 73 5.63 6.57 -8.79
N HIS A 74 5.92 5.68 -9.74
CA HIS A 74 6.25 6.05 -11.12
C HIS A 74 5.02 6.10 -12.02
N ARG A 75 4.07 5.19 -11.81
CA ARG A 75 2.81 5.13 -12.55
C ARG A 75 1.73 4.52 -11.67
N MET A 76 0.51 5.00 -11.84
CA MET A 76 -0.67 4.45 -11.19
C MET A 76 -1.83 4.39 -12.18
N GLU A 77 -2.52 3.25 -12.23
CA GLU A 77 -3.76 3.05 -12.99
C GLU A 77 -4.86 2.76 -11.98
N ILE A 78 -5.98 3.50 -12.04
CA ILE A 78 -7.03 3.44 -11.02
C ILE A 78 -8.40 3.38 -11.70
N ASP A 79 -9.18 2.36 -11.34
CA ASP A 79 -10.59 2.25 -11.66
C ASP A 79 -11.43 2.71 -10.46
N PHE A 80 -12.27 3.72 -10.65
CA PHE A 80 -13.29 4.13 -9.68
C PHE A 80 -14.61 3.40 -10.00
N LYS A 81 -14.88 2.27 -9.34
CA LYS A 81 -16.02 1.39 -9.66
C LYS A 81 -17.28 1.80 -8.91
N GLN A 82 -17.16 2.11 -7.62
CA GLN A 82 -18.26 2.57 -6.78
C GLN A 82 -17.75 3.55 -5.70
N PRO A 83 -18.58 4.51 -5.25
CA PRO A 83 -18.15 5.46 -4.23
C PRO A 83 -18.31 4.90 -2.81
N ALA A 84 -17.48 5.43 -1.91
CA ALA A 84 -17.61 5.32 -0.46
C ALA A 84 -18.28 6.57 0.12
N ARG A 85 -18.81 6.47 1.33
CA ARG A 85 -19.48 7.54 2.08
C ARG A 85 -18.91 7.68 3.48
N MET A 86 -19.27 8.77 4.15
CA MET A 86 -19.01 8.97 5.58
C MET A 86 -19.34 7.71 6.39
N ASP A 87 -18.47 7.38 7.34
CA ASP A 87 -18.58 6.23 8.24
C ASP A 87 -18.45 4.83 7.59
N ASP A 88 -18.30 4.73 6.26
CA ASP A 88 -17.94 3.44 5.63
C ASP A 88 -16.62 2.92 6.23
N ILE A 89 -16.58 1.61 6.53
CA ILE A 89 -15.35 0.92 6.90
C ILE A 89 -14.81 0.25 5.64
N LEU A 90 -13.62 0.69 5.24
CA LEU A 90 -12.94 0.23 4.05
C LEU A 90 -11.86 -0.79 4.41
N THR A 91 -11.77 -1.84 3.61
CA THR A 91 -10.63 -2.76 3.60
C THR A 91 -9.72 -2.39 2.43
N VAL A 92 -8.52 -1.91 2.73
CA VAL A 92 -7.45 -1.66 1.75
C VAL A 92 -6.63 -2.93 1.64
N LEU A 93 -6.65 -3.55 0.47
CA LEU A 93 -5.84 -4.73 0.15
C LEU A 93 -4.61 -4.30 -0.63
N THR A 94 -3.44 -4.84 -0.28
CA THR A 94 -2.18 -4.57 -0.98
C THR A 94 -1.44 -5.87 -1.24
N ARG A 95 -1.09 -6.13 -2.51
CA ARG A 95 -0.36 -7.32 -2.92
C ARG A 95 0.77 -6.97 -3.89
N THR A 96 1.90 -7.66 -3.75
CA THR A 96 3.01 -7.55 -4.69
C THR A 96 2.80 -8.51 -5.87
N GLU A 97 2.72 -7.97 -7.07
CA GLU A 97 2.65 -8.77 -8.31
C GLU A 97 4.05 -9.06 -8.85
N LYS A 98 4.97 -8.09 -8.71
CA LYS A 98 6.37 -8.21 -9.15
C LYS A 98 7.27 -7.38 -8.24
N ALA A 99 8.40 -7.93 -7.82
CA ALA A 99 9.45 -7.19 -7.13
C ALA A 99 10.84 -7.63 -7.60
N GLY A 100 11.66 -6.69 -8.07
CA GLY A 100 13.03 -6.96 -8.49
C GLY A 100 13.58 -5.95 -9.50
N GLY A 101 14.89 -5.95 -9.71
CA GLY A 101 15.53 -4.92 -10.53
C GLY A 101 15.24 -3.52 -9.95
N ALA A 102 15.02 -2.52 -10.81
CA ALA A 102 14.78 -1.15 -10.39
C ALA A 102 13.29 -0.75 -10.25
N LYS A 103 12.38 -1.73 -10.17
CA LYS A 103 10.94 -1.46 -10.06
C LYS A 103 10.17 -2.56 -9.34
N MET A 104 8.98 -2.21 -8.88
CA MET A 104 8.00 -3.14 -8.33
C MET A 104 6.62 -2.83 -8.91
N VAL A 105 5.75 -3.84 -8.95
CA VAL A 105 4.36 -3.71 -9.34
C VAL A 105 3.50 -4.23 -8.20
N LEU A 106 2.61 -3.39 -7.71
CA LEU A 106 1.64 -3.72 -6.68
C LEU A 106 0.23 -3.69 -7.28
N SER A 107 -0.61 -4.62 -6.88
CA SER A 107 -2.06 -4.55 -7.03
C SER A 107 -2.66 -4.11 -5.70
N GLN A 108 -3.63 -3.20 -5.76
CA GLN A 108 -4.34 -2.74 -4.58
C GLN A 108 -5.83 -2.64 -4.86
N GLU A 109 -6.63 -2.93 -3.85
CA GLU A 109 -8.08 -2.76 -3.89
C GLU A 109 -8.55 -2.01 -2.65
N ILE A 110 -9.64 -1.27 -2.79
CA ILE A 110 -10.40 -0.73 -1.67
C ILE A 110 -11.79 -1.34 -1.76
N ARG A 111 -12.17 -2.06 -0.71
CA ARG A 111 -13.47 -2.71 -0.59
C ARG A 111 -14.28 -2.11 0.54
N ARG A 112 -15.61 -2.16 0.40
CA ARG A 112 -16.55 -2.09 1.52
C ARG A 112 -17.22 -3.45 1.59
N ASP A 113 -16.98 -4.19 2.67
CA ASP A 113 -17.29 -5.61 2.77
C ASP A 113 -16.69 -6.38 1.57
N GLU A 114 -17.50 -7.12 0.81
CA GLU A 114 -17.08 -7.86 -0.38
C GLU A 114 -17.12 -7.04 -1.68
N VAL A 115 -17.56 -5.79 -1.62
CA VAL A 115 -17.74 -4.94 -2.81
C VAL A 115 -16.47 -4.16 -3.12
N VAL A 116 -15.87 -4.40 -4.29
CA VAL A 116 -14.73 -3.62 -4.78
C VAL A 116 -15.18 -2.23 -5.22
N LEU A 117 -14.72 -1.21 -4.50
CA LEU A 117 -14.98 0.19 -4.80
C LEU A 117 -13.92 0.76 -5.73
N ILE A 118 -12.65 0.49 -5.43
CA ILE A 118 -11.47 0.95 -6.18
C ILE A 118 -10.59 -0.25 -6.50
N ALA A 119 -10.09 -0.33 -7.73
CA ALA A 119 -9.00 -1.21 -8.10
C ALA A 119 -7.85 -0.36 -8.64
N ALA A 120 -6.63 -0.65 -8.21
CA ALA A 120 -5.45 0.11 -8.60
C ALA A 120 -4.26 -0.80 -8.90
N LYS A 121 -3.50 -0.42 -9.92
CA LYS A 121 -2.18 -0.97 -10.21
C LYS A 121 -1.14 0.11 -10.01
N VAL A 122 -0.15 -0.16 -9.17
CA VAL A 122 0.89 0.80 -8.81
C VAL A 122 2.24 0.28 -9.28
N ILE A 123 2.96 1.10 -10.04
CA ILE A 123 4.34 0.83 -10.42
C ILE A 123 5.24 1.73 -9.57
N ILE A 124 6.06 1.11 -8.75
CA ILE A 124 7.04 1.77 -7.89
C ILE A 124 8.41 1.69 -8.56
N ALA A 125 9.07 2.83 -8.74
CA ALA A 125 10.48 2.89 -9.06
C ALA A 125 11.31 2.76 -7.78
N VAL A 126 12.41 2.03 -7.88
CA VAL A 126 13.39 1.87 -6.80
C VAL A 126 14.60 2.73 -7.14
N ILE A 127 14.88 3.72 -6.31
CA ILE A 127 15.95 4.69 -6.55
C ILE A 127 16.86 4.83 -5.33
N ASN A 128 18.07 5.32 -5.57
CA ASN A 128 19.00 5.68 -4.49
C ASN A 128 18.72 7.09 -3.96
N ALA A 129 19.42 7.48 -2.89
CA ALA A 129 19.28 8.81 -2.28
C ALA A 129 19.61 9.97 -3.24
N LYS A 130 20.32 9.70 -4.35
CA LYS A 130 20.64 10.66 -5.42
C LYS A 130 19.59 10.68 -6.54
N GLY A 131 18.48 9.96 -6.39
CA GLY A 131 17.38 9.92 -7.36
C GLY A 131 17.65 9.04 -8.58
N ARG A 132 18.69 8.20 -8.58
CA ARG A 132 19.02 7.32 -9.72
C ARG A 132 18.41 5.92 -9.50
N PRO A 133 17.94 5.24 -10.57
CA PRO A 133 17.46 3.88 -10.47
C PRO A 133 18.51 2.97 -9.81
N ARG A 134 18.08 2.16 -8.83
CA ARG A 134 18.91 1.16 -8.17
C ARG A 134 18.15 -0.16 -8.05
N ARG A 135 18.87 -1.26 -7.83
CA ARG A 135 18.25 -2.57 -7.65
C ARG A 135 17.62 -2.69 -6.27
N LEU A 136 16.41 -3.24 -6.20
CA LEU A 136 15.79 -3.69 -4.96
C LEU A 136 16.63 -4.81 -4.33
N PRO A 137 17.03 -4.72 -3.06
CA PRO A 137 17.73 -5.81 -2.38
C PRO A 137 16.96 -7.13 -2.48
N ASP A 138 17.65 -8.22 -2.84
CA ASP A 138 17.00 -9.51 -3.12
C ASP A 138 16.31 -10.08 -1.86
N SER A 139 16.79 -9.77 -0.65
CA SER A 139 16.14 -10.14 0.61
C SER A 139 14.75 -9.50 0.74
N LEU A 140 14.66 -8.20 0.50
CA LEU A 140 13.40 -7.47 0.53
C LEU A 140 12.47 -7.90 -0.61
N ALA A 141 13.01 -8.08 -1.82
CA ALA A 141 12.23 -8.59 -2.95
C ALA A 141 11.55 -9.93 -2.62
N LYS A 142 12.27 -10.87 -1.98
CA LYS A 142 11.73 -12.15 -1.53
C LYS A 142 10.65 -12.00 -0.46
N GLN A 143 10.85 -11.13 0.54
CA GLN A 143 9.84 -10.86 1.57
C GLN A 143 8.54 -10.31 0.98
N MET A 144 8.64 -9.44 -0.03
CA MET A 144 7.46 -8.84 -0.67
C MET A 144 6.73 -9.79 -1.61
N LEU A 145 7.41 -10.80 -2.15
CA LEU A 145 6.83 -11.76 -3.09
C LEU A 145 6.12 -12.95 -2.42
N ILE A 146 5.75 -12.84 -1.13
CA ILE A 146 5.15 -13.90 -0.29
C ILE A 146 4.51 -14.99 -1.16
N GLU A 147 5.20 -16.12 -1.29
CA GLU A 147 4.57 -17.37 -1.68
C GLU A 147 3.78 -17.81 -0.46
N VAL A 148 2.46 -17.63 -0.52
CA VAL A 148 1.54 -18.32 0.39
C VAL A 148 1.35 -19.73 -0.13
#